data_AF-A0A8J7GNY6-F1
#
_entry.id   AF-A0A8J7GNY6-F1
#
_cell.length_a   1.000
_cell.length_b   1.000
_cell.length_c   1.000
_cell.angle_alpha   90.00
_cell.angle_beta   90.00
_cell.angle_gamma   90.00
#
_symmetry.space_group_name_H-M   'P 1'
#
loop_
_entity.id
_entity.type
_entity.pdbx_description
1 polymer ?
#
loop_
_entity_poly.entity_id
_entity_poly.type
_entity_poly.pdbx_seq_one_letter_code
_entity_poly.pdbx_strand_id
1 'polypeptide(L)'
;MAARLADRTALTEQHRRAQLGVRARFAAEFLDLWPVLDPFRIAATAPRWLRLAVPLVHTHRARSAELSTRYVGEYRRLALPRALGPAPVPAPVPVSSDAVRTSLLVTGPATIRRRTRDGLTVAEAARVASVRAVGAASRHVLDGGRDLVRETVKADRLALGWARVSDGSPCAFCAMLLSRGPVYKSAHGATVAEDGEAYHDGCACQVVPVYSLDDPWPGNGREYEKLWQDVAAGSRDPLNAFRQALKDRNTAGPAPEPGEQLVDATAPEPDREPADTEPDAPATGQLDDAALTELDDDALADEFARWSSTAEPDEAYLERVLTEMDRREADPEPDPDPLDGVPLDELLDSELVDLYDEHAGNPAVVARIEAELAHRDADREAGDPWLDYDHHDPEQHLDALLAKGWDYKDAYAEAYNLDPADLDRQERAAAVDAQRITGETREQTVRRLYDEWVALQYIEAENHTRGHLLSRAGEAAGIDPLSLFSGTTARARKYASEDLQRFWAEQAPRQTLTEFRAALLNRDADVVAAARTRMQGNGRDFL
;
A
#
# COMPACT_ATOMS: atom_id res chain seq x y z
N MET A 1 20.25 -6.72 -35.75
CA MET A 1 19.72 -6.26 -34.45
C MET A 1 18.37 -5.57 -34.62
N ALA A 2 18.26 -4.53 -35.46
CA ALA A 2 17.00 -3.82 -35.75
C ALA A 2 15.81 -4.69 -36.21
N ALA A 3 16.02 -5.66 -37.12
CA ALA A 3 14.92 -6.55 -37.58
C ALA A 3 14.29 -7.37 -36.43
N ARG A 4 15.11 -7.82 -35.46
CA ARG A 4 14.60 -8.56 -34.28
C ARG A 4 13.88 -7.66 -33.28
N LEU A 5 14.16 -6.36 -33.28
CA LEU A 5 13.42 -5.39 -32.46
C LEU A 5 12.03 -5.13 -33.06
N ALA A 6 11.95 -4.86 -34.37
CA ALA A 6 10.67 -4.66 -35.06
C ALA A 6 9.73 -5.89 -34.90
N ASP A 7 10.27 -7.10 -35.04
CA ASP A 7 9.51 -8.34 -34.82
C ASP A 7 8.98 -8.46 -33.39
N ARG A 8 9.77 -8.07 -32.38
CA ARG A 8 9.35 -8.06 -30.97
C ARG A 8 8.25 -7.04 -30.69
N THR A 9 8.35 -5.85 -31.28
CA THR A 9 7.32 -4.81 -31.18
C THR A 9 6.01 -5.29 -31.81
N ALA A 10 6.07 -5.84 -33.03
CA ALA A 10 4.90 -6.40 -33.71
C ALA A 10 4.24 -7.54 -32.92
N LEU A 11 5.06 -8.44 -32.35
CA LEU A 11 4.58 -9.54 -31.52
C LEU A 11 3.90 -9.04 -30.23
N THR A 12 4.45 -8.00 -29.61
CA THR A 12 3.88 -7.36 -28.41
C THR A 12 2.53 -6.73 -28.71
N GLU A 13 2.42 -6.00 -29.82
CA GLU A 13 1.16 -5.39 -30.25
C GLU A 13 0.11 -6.46 -30.61
N GLN A 14 0.52 -7.56 -31.25
CA GLN A 14 -0.35 -8.70 -31.52
C GLN A 14 -0.88 -9.33 -30.24
N HIS A 15 -0.02 -9.58 -29.24
CA HIS A 15 -0.43 -10.11 -27.94
C HIS A 15 -1.38 -9.15 -27.22
N ARG A 16 -1.08 -7.85 -27.20
CA ARG A 16 -1.94 -6.83 -26.58
C ARG A 16 -3.34 -6.82 -27.20
N ARG A 17 -3.45 -6.85 -28.54
CA ARG A 17 -4.75 -6.96 -29.23
C ARG A 17 -5.47 -8.26 -28.91
N ALA A 18 -4.75 -9.37 -28.79
CA ALA A 18 -5.34 -10.64 -28.41
C ALA A 18 -5.91 -10.61 -26.97
N GLN A 19 -5.21 -9.98 -26.03
CA GLN A 19 -5.69 -9.76 -24.65
C GLN A 19 -6.92 -8.87 -24.61
N LEU A 20 -6.96 -7.79 -25.40
CA LEU A 20 -8.17 -6.98 -25.58
C LEU A 20 -9.34 -7.80 -26.15
N GLY A 21 -9.07 -8.72 -27.07
CA GLY A 21 -10.06 -9.65 -27.60
C GLY A 21 -10.60 -10.64 -26.55
N VAL A 22 -9.77 -11.07 -25.59
CA VAL A 22 -10.23 -11.85 -24.43
C VAL A 22 -11.16 -11.00 -23.56
N ARG A 23 -10.73 -9.79 -23.17
CA ARG A 23 -11.54 -8.86 -22.37
C ARG A 23 -12.89 -8.55 -23.03
N ALA A 24 -12.90 -8.27 -24.34
CA ALA A 24 -14.13 -7.91 -25.05
C ALA A 24 -15.15 -9.06 -25.08
N ARG A 25 -14.70 -10.30 -25.35
CA ARG A 25 -15.56 -11.48 -25.30
C ARG A 25 -16.09 -11.75 -23.90
N PHE A 26 -15.19 -11.72 -22.91
CA PHE A 26 -15.55 -11.85 -21.51
C PHE A 26 -16.60 -10.82 -21.08
N ALA A 27 -16.39 -9.54 -21.41
CA ALA A 27 -17.30 -8.47 -21.02
C ALA A 27 -18.70 -8.64 -21.64
N ALA A 28 -18.80 -9.10 -22.89
CA ALA A 28 -20.08 -9.41 -23.52
C ALA A 28 -20.81 -10.55 -22.77
N GLU A 29 -20.13 -11.68 -22.56
CA GLU A 29 -20.70 -12.83 -21.84
C GLU A 29 -21.06 -12.50 -20.39
N PHE A 30 -20.23 -11.70 -19.71
CA PHE A 30 -20.48 -11.27 -18.33
C PHE A 30 -21.68 -10.32 -18.23
N LEU A 31 -21.86 -9.43 -19.21
CA LEU A 31 -23.03 -8.54 -19.27
C LEU A 31 -24.30 -9.30 -19.62
N ASP A 32 -24.24 -10.38 -20.39
CA ASP A 32 -25.37 -11.28 -20.62
C ASP A 32 -25.82 -11.99 -19.33
N LEU A 33 -24.89 -12.21 -18.38
CA LEU A 33 -25.20 -12.74 -17.04
C LEU A 33 -25.75 -11.66 -16.09
N TRP A 34 -25.54 -10.37 -16.36
CA TRP A 34 -25.93 -9.29 -15.45
C TRP A 34 -27.41 -9.30 -15.04
N PRO A 35 -28.39 -9.55 -15.95
CA PRO A 35 -29.81 -9.63 -15.58
C PRO A 35 -30.16 -10.73 -14.56
N VAL A 36 -29.25 -11.70 -14.31
CA VAL A 36 -29.44 -12.68 -13.23
C VAL A 36 -29.40 -12.02 -11.87
N LEU A 37 -28.63 -10.94 -11.69
CA LEU A 37 -28.62 -10.12 -10.48
C LEU A 37 -29.76 -9.11 -10.54
N ASP A 38 -30.89 -9.47 -9.93
CA ASP A 38 -32.05 -8.60 -9.82
C ASP A 38 -31.75 -7.49 -8.77
N PRO A 39 -31.68 -6.22 -9.18
CA PRO A 39 -31.30 -5.14 -8.28
C PRO A 39 -32.36 -4.83 -7.21
N PHE A 40 -33.59 -5.34 -7.36
CA PHE A 40 -34.64 -5.26 -6.34
C PHE A 40 -34.68 -6.49 -5.43
N ARG A 41 -34.00 -7.58 -5.81
CA ARG A 41 -33.93 -8.84 -5.05
C ARG A 41 -32.49 -9.33 -4.91
N ILE A 42 -31.60 -8.42 -4.52
CA ILE A 42 -30.15 -8.65 -4.46
C ILE A 42 -29.80 -9.88 -3.61
N ALA A 43 -30.37 -9.98 -2.40
CA ALA A 43 -30.06 -11.10 -1.49
C ALA A 43 -30.44 -12.46 -2.09
N ALA A 44 -31.59 -12.54 -2.77
CA ALA A 44 -32.08 -13.78 -3.36
C ALA A 44 -31.35 -14.16 -4.66
N THR A 45 -30.80 -13.19 -5.40
CA THR A 45 -30.27 -13.40 -6.75
C THR A 45 -28.75 -13.34 -6.86
N ALA A 46 -28.06 -12.63 -5.97
CA ALA A 46 -26.60 -12.52 -5.96
C ALA A 46 -25.88 -13.88 -5.87
N PRO A 47 -26.31 -14.86 -5.04
CA PRO A 47 -25.66 -16.17 -5.01
C PRO A 47 -25.68 -16.89 -6.35
N ARG A 48 -26.81 -16.80 -7.08
CA ARG A 48 -26.93 -17.41 -8.42
C ARG A 48 -26.06 -16.70 -9.45
N TRP A 49 -26.04 -15.37 -9.42
CA TRP A 49 -25.19 -14.58 -10.32
C TRP A 49 -23.71 -14.91 -10.11
N LEU A 50 -23.24 -14.98 -8.86
CA LEU A 50 -21.86 -15.36 -8.53
C LEU A 50 -21.49 -16.78 -8.99
N ARG A 51 -22.40 -17.75 -8.82
CA ARG A 51 -22.20 -19.13 -9.30
C ARG A 51 -21.97 -19.21 -10.81
N LEU A 52 -22.48 -18.25 -11.58
CA LEU A 52 -22.28 -18.17 -13.04
C LEU A 52 -21.07 -17.30 -13.40
N ALA A 53 -20.88 -16.18 -12.71
CA ALA A 53 -19.84 -15.20 -13.01
C ALA A 53 -18.43 -15.67 -12.64
N VAL A 54 -18.25 -16.36 -11.50
CA VAL A 54 -16.93 -16.80 -11.03
C VAL A 54 -16.30 -17.82 -12.01
N PRO A 55 -16.97 -18.91 -12.44
CA PRO A 55 -16.41 -19.83 -13.44
C PRO A 55 -16.10 -19.15 -14.79
N LEU A 56 -16.88 -18.13 -15.17
CA LEU A 56 -16.63 -17.36 -16.38
C LEU A 56 -15.29 -16.60 -16.30
N VAL A 57 -15.02 -15.97 -15.15
CA VAL A 57 -13.71 -15.32 -14.88
C VAL A 57 -12.58 -16.34 -14.98
N HIS A 58 -12.70 -17.51 -14.35
CA HIS A 58 -11.66 -18.54 -14.41
C HIS A 58 -11.39 -19.01 -15.84
N THR A 59 -12.45 -19.21 -16.64
CA THR A 59 -12.33 -19.65 -18.04
C THR A 59 -11.55 -18.64 -18.89
N HIS A 60 -11.93 -17.36 -18.81
CA HIS A 60 -11.26 -16.32 -19.60
C HIS A 60 -9.87 -15.97 -19.05
N ARG A 61 -9.65 -16.10 -17.74
CA ARG A 61 -8.31 -15.99 -17.12
C ARG A 61 -7.35 -17.05 -17.65
N ALA A 62 -7.78 -18.31 -17.73
CA ALA A 62 -6.99 -19.39 -18.30
C ALA A 62 -6.64 -19.10 -19.78
N ARG A 63 -7.60 -18.55 -20.55
CA ARG A 63 -7.36 -18.14 -21.93
C ARG A 63 -6.36 -17.00 -22.05
N SER A 64 -6.41 -16.01 -21.15
CA SER A 64 -5.43 -14.93 -21.07
C SER A 64 -4.02 -15.47 -20.81
N ALA A 65 -3.87 -16.43 -19.89
CA ALA A 65 -2.60 -17.10 -19.60
C ALA A 65 -2.08 -17.92 -20.79
N GLU A 66 -2.93 -18.67 -21.48
CA GLU A 66 -2.53 -19.47 -22.65
C GLU A 66 -1.94 -18.59 -23.77
N LEU A 67 -2.55 -17.43 -24.05
CA LEU A 67 -2.02 -16.47 -25.01
C LEU A 67 -0.66 -15.92 -24.58
N SER A 68 -0.49 -15.63 -23.29
CA SER A 68 0.79 -15.19 -22.73
C SER A 68 1.87 -16.27 -22.79
N THR A 69 1.52 -17.55 -22.64
CA THR A 69 2.47 -18.69 -22.74
C THR A 69 3.16 -18.69 -24.10
N ARG A 70 2.36 -18.58 -25.17
CA ARG A 70 2.88 -18.53 -26.54
C ARG A 70 3.72 -17.27 -26.77
N TYR A 71 3.24 -16.14 -26.27
CA TYR A 71 3.91 -14.85 -26.40
C TYR A 71 5.30 -14.84 -25.76
N VAL A 72 5.46 -15.26 -24.50
CA VAL A 72 6.77 -15.19 -23.82
C VAL A 72 7.81 -16.11 -24.45
N GLY A 73 7.39 -17.28 -24.95
CA GLY A 73 8.28 -18.20 -25.67
C GLY A 73 8.80 -17.60 -26.97
N GLU A 74 7.90 -17.03 -27.78
CA GLU A 74 8.26 -16.38 -29.05
C GLU A 74 9.07 -15.10 -28.82
N TYR A 75 8.69 -14.28 -27.83
CA TYR A 75 9.38 -13.04 -27.51
C TYR A 75 10.81 -13.30 -27.06
N ARG A 76 11.04 -14.31 -26.21
CA ARG A 76 12.39 -14.73 -25.81
C ARG A 76 13.22 -15.21 -27.00
N ARG A 77 12.62 -16.01 -27.90
CA ARG A 77 13.28 -16.53 -29.10
C ARG A 77 13.77 -15.42 -30.04
N LEU A 78 13.07 -14.28 -30.07
CA LEU A 78 13.47 -13.09 -30.82
C LEU A 78 14.51 -12.25 -30.07
N ALA A 79 14.41 -12.19 -28.74
CA ALA A 79 15.31 -11.39 -27.90
C ALA A 79 16.70 -12.02 -27.73
N LEU A 80 16.78 -13.34 -27.65
CA LEU A 80 18.01 -14.06 -27.28
C LEU A 80 18.49 -15.05 -28.36
N PRO A 81 19.79 -15.39 -28.40
CA PRO A 81 20.30 -16.45 -29.27
C PRO A 81 19.62 -17.80 -29.02
N ARG A 82 19.27 -18.52 -30.10
CA ARG A 82 18.57 -19.83 -30.04
C ARG A 82 19.28 -20.90 -29.19
N ALA A 83 20.61 -20.80 -29.05
CA ALA A 83 21.41 -21.74 -28.25
C ALA A 83 21.06 -21.70 -26.74
N LEU A 84 20.42 -20.63 -26.26
CA LEU A 84 20.07 -20.43 -24.85
C LEU A 84 18.74 -21.08 -24.44
N GLY A 85 18.17 -21.95 -25.29
CA GLY A 85 16.99 -22.75 -25.00
C GLY A 85 15.66 -21.97 -24.99
N PRO A 86 14.54 -22.64 -24.66
CA PRO A 86 13.23 -22.01 -24.55
C PRO A 86 13.07 -21.19 -23.25
N ALA A 87 12.00 -20.40 -23.17
CA ALA A 87 11.64 -19.69 -21.93
C ALA A 87 11.20 -20.70 -20.85
N PRO A 88 11.61 -20.53 -19.58
CA PRO A 88 11.10 -21.34 -18.48
C PRO A 88 9.69 -20.87 -18.09
N VAL A 89 8.68 -21.28 -18.85
CA VAL A 89 7.29 -20.88 -18.60
C VAL A 89 6.70 -21.73 -17.47
N PRO A 90 6.32 -21.14 -16.33
CA PRO A 90 5.71 -21.87 -15.22
C PRO A 90 4.24 -22.22 -15.54
N ALA A 91 3.64 -23.04 -14.69
CA ALA A 91 2.21 -23.27 -14.73
C ALA A 91 1.44 -21.94 -14.46
N PRO A 92 0.27 -21.71 -15.09
CA PRO A 92 -0.54 -20.54 -14.81
C PRO A 92 -0.90 -20.44 -13.32
N VAL A 93 -0.75 -19.24 -12.75
CA VAL A 93 -1.09 -18.97 -11.35
C VAL A 93 -2.62 -18.99 -11.18
N PRO A 94 -3.18 -19.94 -10.40
CA PRO A 94 -4.60 -19.96 -10.14
C PRO A 94 -5.01 -18.74 -9.29
N VAL A 95 -6.18 -18.20 -9.56
CA VAL A 95 -6.81 -17.22 -8.66
C VAL A 95 -7.75 -17.95 -7.71
N SER A 96 -7.83 -17.53 -6.46
CA SER A 96 -8.83 -18.07 -5.53
C SER A 96 -10.24 -17.69 -5.99
N SER A 97 -11.15 -18.66 -6.00
CA SER A 97 -12.57 -18.38 -6.28
C SER A 97 -13.18 -17.42 -5.26
N ASP A 98 -12.69 -17.41 -4.02
CA ASP A 98 -13.16 -16.48 -2.98
C ASP A 98 -12.67 -15.06 -3.22
N ALA A 99 -11.43 -14.87 -3.69
CA ALA A 99 -10.94 -13.56 -4.09
C ALA A 99 -11.78 -12.95 -5.24
N VAL A 100 -12.13 -13.77 -6.25
CA VAL A 100 -13.02 -13.34 -7.34
C VAL A 100 -14.41 -13.05 -6.80
N ARG A 101 -14.97 -13.93 -5.96
CA ARG A 101 -16.30 -13.76 -5.35
C ARG A 101 -16.40 -12.47 -4.55
N THR A 102 -15.44 -12.21 -3.67
CA THR A 102 -15.37 -11.00 -2.84
C THR A 102 -15.29 -9.76 -3.70
N SER A 103 -14.40 -9.75 -4.70
CA SER A 103 -14.28 -8.65 -5.66
C SER A 103 -15.61 -8.34 -6.37
N LEU A 104 -16.32 -9.38 -6.84
CA LEU A 104 -17.62 -9.23 -7.50
C LEU A 104 -18.76 -8.81 -6.56
N LEU A 105 -18.74 -9.27 -5.30
CA LEU A 105 -19.71 -8.88 -4.27
C LEU A 105 -19.62 -7.39 -3.96
N VAL A 106 -18.40 -6.87 -3.77
CA VAL A 106 -18.14 -5.47 -3.45
C VAL A 106 -18.49 -4.55 -4.63
N THR A 107 -18.08 -4.94 -5.84
CA THR A 107 -18.26 -4.10 -7.04
C THR A 107 -19.65 -4.20 -7.68
N GLY A 108 -20.35 -5.30 -7.45
CA GLY A 108 -21.74 -5.52 -7.89
C GLY A 108 -22.76 -5.22 -6.77
N PRO A 109 -23.31 -6.24 -6.08
CA PRO A 109 -24.36 -6.10 -5.06
C PRO A 109 -24.17 -4.98 -4.04
N ALA A 110 -22.99 -4.88 -3.41
CA ALA A 110 -22.74 -3.87 -2.38
C ALA A 110 -22.72 -2.45 -2.96
N THR A 111 -22.24 -2.29 -4.20
CA THR A 111 -22.28 -1.00 -4.90
C THR A 111 -23.71 -0.60 -5.24
N ILE A 112 -24.60 -1.53 -5.61
CA ILE A 112 -26.03 -1.22 -5.83
C ILE A 112 -26.62 -0.66 -4.54
N ARG A 113 -26.46 -1.38 -3.42
CA ARG A 113 -26.97 -0.95 -2.10
C ARG A 113 -26.43 0.42 -1.67
N ARG A 114 -25.11 0.61 -1.77
CA ARG A 114 -24.46 1.88 -1.41
C ARG A 114 -24.97 3.04 -2.26
N ARG A 115 -24.99 2.89 -3.59
CA ARG A 115 -25.38 3.99 -4.48
C ARG A 115 -26.87 4.33 -4.41
N THR A 116 -27.72 3.34 -4.12
CA THR A 116 -29.13 3.60 -3.81
C THR A 116 -29.28 4.39 -2.50
N ARG A 117 -28.47 4.09 -1.47
CA ARG A 117 -28.42 4.90 -0.24
C ARG A 117 -27.93 6.33 -0.50
N ASP A 118 -26.98 6.50 -1.42
CA ASP A 118 -26.45 7.81 -1.84
C ASP A 118 -27.43 8.61 -2.73
N GLY A 119 -28.67 8.14 -2.90
CA GLY A 119 -29.75 8.86 -3.59
C GLY A 119 -29.95 8.53 -5.06
N LEU A 120 -29.18 7.60 -5.65
CA LEU A 120 -29.43 7.14 -7.02
C LEU A 120 -30.64 6.21 -7.06
N THR A 121 -31.38 6.21 -8.17
CA THR A 121 -32.42 5.20 -8.38
C THR A 121 -31.80 3.80 -8.45
N VAL A 122 -32.56 2.77 -8.10
CA VAL A 122 -32.10 1.37 -8.15
C VAL A 122 -31.55 0.99 -9.54
N ALA A 123 -32.18 1.48 -10.60
CA ALA A 123 -31.74 1.26 -11.98
C ALA A 123 -30.40 1.96 -12.30
N GLU A 124 -30.21 3.20 -11.86
CA GLU A 124 -28.95 3.93 -12.04
C GLU A 124 -27.82 3.31 -11.21
N ALA A 125 -28.10 2.94 -9.97
CA ALA A 125 -27.18 2.23 -9.09
C ALA A 125 -26.75 0.89 -9.69
N ALA A 126 -27.69 0.12 -10.27
CA ALA A 126 -27.41 -1.12 -10.98
C ALA A 126 -26.53 -0.90 -12.21
N ARG A 127 -26.77 0.16 -13.00
CA ARG A 127 -25.90 0.52 -14.13
C ARG A 127 -24.48 0.83 -13.68
N VAL A 128 -24.30 1.63 -12.63
CA VAL A 128 -22.98 1.94 -12.07
C VAL A 128 -22.28 0.68 -11.54
N ALA A 129 -23.00 -0.20 -10.86
CA ALA A 129 -22.48 -1.46 -10.37
C ALA A 129 -22.06 -2.40 -11.52
N SER A 130 -22.81 -2.45 -12.62
CA SER A 130 -22.48 -3.28 -13.78
C SER A 130 -21.12 -2.91 -14.38
N VAL A 131 -20.85 -1.60 -14.52
CA VAL A 131 -19.59 -1.09 -15.06
C VAL A 131 -18.43 -1.43 -14.12
N ARG A 132 -18.63 -1.25 -12.80
CA ARG A 132 -17.60 -1.60 -11.79
C ARG A 132 -17.32 -3.09 -11.76
N ALA A 133 -18.36 -3.93 -11.73
CA ALA A 133 -18.22 -5.38 -11.70
C ALA A 133 -17.52 -5.91 -12.95
N VAL A 134 -17.89 -5.43 -14.15
CA VAL A 134 -17.18 -5.80 -15.39
C VAL A 134 -15.72 -5.36 -15.35
N GLY A 135 -15.43 -4.17 -14.83
CA GLY A 135 -14.07 -3.66 -14.68
C GLY A 135 -13.19 -4.54 -13.79
N ALA A 136 -13.71 -4.91 -12.62
CA ALA A 136 -13.03 -5.78 -11.66
C ALA A 136 -12.86 -7.20 -12.18
N ALA A 137 -13.91 -7.77 -12.76
CA ALA A 137 -13.86 -9.11 -13.32
C ALA A 137 -12.89 -9.19 -14.51
N SER A 138 -12.86 -8.14 -15.35
CA SER A 138 -11.90 -8.02 -16.46
C SER A 138 -10.45 -7.94 -15.97
N ARG A 139 -10.21 -7.33 -14.81
CA ARG A 139 -8.89 -7.32 -14.18
C ARG A 139 -8.46 -8.75 -13.80
N HIS A 140 -9.29 -9.49 -13.06
CA HIS A 140 -9.02 -10.90 -12.72
C HIS A 140 -8.75 -11.77 -13.95
N VAL A 141 -9.47 -11.52 -15.05
CA VAL A 141 -9.26 -12.20 -16.34
C VAL A 141 -7.88 -11.88 -16.93
N LEU A 142 -7.54 -10.60 -17.08
CA LEU A 142 -6.27 -10.18 -17.69
C LEU A 142 -5.06 -10.47 -16.81
N ASP A 143 -5.26 -10.56 -15.50
CA ASP A 143 -4.19 -10.91 -14.56
C ASP A 143 -3.66 -12.33 -14.81
N GLY A 144 -4.45 -13.24 -15.41
CA GLY A 144 -3.93 -14.56 -15.80
C GLY A 144 -2.76 -14.46 -16.79
N GLY A 145 -2.87 -13.57 -17.77
CA GLY A 145 -1.81 -13.30 -18.72
C GLY A 145 -0.65 -12.50 -18.12
N ARG A 146 -0.95 -11.53 -17.25
CA ARG A 146 0.07 -10.67 -16.61
C ARG A 146 0.91 -11.46 -15.61
N ASP A 147 0.28 -12.29 -14.79
CA ASP A 147 0.93 -13.15 -13.80
C ASP A 147 1.87 -14.13 -14.48
N LEU A 148 1.42 -14.78 -15.55
CA LEU A 148 2.27 -15.71 -16.29
C LEU A 148 3.53 -15.03 -16.84
N VAL A 149 3.42 -13.84 -17.42
CA VAL A 149 4.60 -13.11 -17.93
C VAL A 149 5.53 -12.76 -16.78
N ARG A 150 4.99 -12.24 -15.66
CA ARG A 150 5.79 -11.90 -14.47
C ARG A 150 6.53 -13.10 -13.90
N GLU A 151 5.85 -14.23 -13.70
CA GLU A 151 6.45 -15.44 -13.17
C GLU A 151 7.47 -16.06 -14.15
N THR A 152 7.22 -15.97 -15.46
CA THR A 152 8.21 -16.37 -16.47
C THR A 152 9.48 -15.52 -16.38
N VAL A 153 9.35 -14.20 -16.22
CA VAL A 153 10.50 -13.28 -16.08
C VAL A 153 11.27 -13.54 -14.79
N LYS A 154 10.58 -13.82 -13.67
CA LYS A 154 11.24 -14.20 -12.41
C LYS A 154 12.02 -15.50 -12.55
N ALA A 155 11.45 -16.50 -13.22
CA ALA A 155 12.08 -17.80 -13.44
C ALA A 155 13.24 -17.75 -14.46
N ASP A 156 13.19 -16.85 -15.45
CA ASP A 156 14.19 -16.74 -16.49
C ASP A 156 15.43 -15.97 -16.01
N ARG A 157 16.53 -16.69 -15.75
CA ARG A 157 17.81 -16.10 -15.32
C ARG A 157 18.36 -15.05 -16.27
N LEU A 158 18.00 -15.09 -17.56
CA LEU A 158 18.48 -14.14 -18.56
C LEU A 158 17.60 -12.89 -18.70
N ALA A 159 16.38 -12.90 -18.18
CA ALA A 159 15.58 -11.68 -18.13
C ALA A 159 16.20 -10.69 -17.14
N LEU A 160 16.21 -9.41 -17.46
CA LEU A 160 16.64 -8.35 -16.54
C LEU A 160 15.47 -7.87 -15.67
N GLY A 161 14.27 -7.94 -16.23
CA GLY A 161 13.07 -7.38 -15.62
C GLY A 161 11.88 -7.40 -16.57
N TRP A 162 10.88 -6.58 -16.29
CA TRP A 162 9.71 -6.38 -17.15
C TRP A 162 9.36 -4.90 -17.27
N ALA A 163 8.65 -4.56 -18.33
CA ALA A 163 8.08 -3.23 -18.55
C ALA A 163 6.57 -3.35 -18.79
N ARG A 164 5.84 -2.24 -18.65
CA ARG A 164 4.42 -2.17 -19.00
C ARG A 164 4.23 -1.56 -20.38
N VAL A 165 3.25 -2.07 -21.11
CA VAL A 165 2.82 -1.52 -22.40
C VAL A 165 1.31 -1.28 -22.39
N SER A 166 0.89 -0.20 -23.05
CA SER A 166 -0.51 0.23 -23.13
C SER A 166 -0.95 0.38 -24.58
N ASP A 167 -2.25 0.51 -24.78
CA ASP A 167 -2.92 0.73 -26.07
C ASP A 167 -2.83 2.17 -26.59
N GLY A 168 -2.18 3.07 -25.85
CA GLY A 168 -2.08 4.49 -26.16
C GLY A 168 -2.95 5.37 -25.28
N SER A 169 -3.95 4.82 -24.60
CA SER A 169 -4.87 5.57 -23.73
C SER A 169 -4.97 4.98 -22.30
N PRO A 170 -3.84 4.75 -21.60
CA PRO A 170 -3.87 4.37 -20.19
C PRO A 170 -4.45 5.51 -19.32
N CYS A 171 -4.97 5.14 -18.16
CA CYS A 171 -5.26 6.12 -17.11
C CYS A 171 -3.96 6.75 -16.59
N ALA A 172 -4.07 7.84 -15.83
CA ALA A 172 -2.91 8.55 -15.28
C ALA A 172 -1.98 7.68 -14.43
N PHE A 173 -2.54 6.79 -13.62
CA PHE A 173 -1.75 5.87 -12.80
C PHE A 173 -0.97 4.87 -13.66
N CYS A 174 -1.61 4.27 -14.67
CA CYS A 174 -0.92 3.36 -15.58
C CYS A 174 0.13 4.09 -16.41
N ALA A 175 -0.20 5.24 -16.97
CA ALA A 175 0.77 6.07 -17.69
C ALA A 175 2.01 6.39 -16.83
N MET A 176 1.82 6.63 -15.52
CA MET A 176 2.92 6.85 -14.57
C MET A 176 3.74 5.57 -14.37
N LEU A 177 3.12 4.40 -14.31
CA LEU A 177 3.88 3.16 -14.26
C LEU A 177 4.62 2.86 -15.56
N LEU A 178 4.06 3.26 -16.71
CA LEU A 178 4.71 3.15 -18.01
C LEU A 178 5.90 4.11 -18.16
N SER A 179 5.82 5.31 -17.56
CA SER A 179 6.88 6.32 -17.61
C SER A 179 8.17 5.91 -16.88
N ARG A 180 8.10 4.89 -16.03
CA ARG A 180 9.25 4.32 -15.29
C ARG A 180 10.09 3.36 -16.13
N GLY A 181 9.57 2.85 -17.25
CA GLY A 181 10.28 1.93 -18.13
C GLY A 181 10.47 0.51 -17.55
N PRO A 182 11.54 -0.20 -17.98
CA PRO A 182 11.93 -1.49 -17.42
C PRO A 182 12.17 -1.44 -15.91
N VAL A 183 11.56 -2.38 -15.21
CA VAL A 183 11.78 -2.60 -13.77
C VAL A 183 12.48 -3.94 -13.57
N TYR A 184 13.57 -3.92 -12.81
CA TYR A 184 14.40 -5.08 -12.49
C TYR A 184 13.80 -6.02 -11.44
N LYS A 185 14.34 -7.23 -11.38
CA LYS A 185 13.86 -8.38 -10.59
C LYS A 185 13.72 -8.16 -9.07
N SER A 186 14.30 -7.10 -8.52
CA SER A 186 14.24 -6.74 -7.10
C SER A 186 13.66 -5.34 -6.89
N ALA A 187 12.34 -5.17 -6.92
CA ALA A 187 11.68 -4.00 -6.34
C ALA A 187 10.17 -4.21 -6.14
N HIS A 188 9.72 -4.21 -4.88
CA HIS A 188 8.31 -4.14 -4.48
C HIS A 188 7.65 -2.82 -4.95
N GLY A 189 8.42 -1.72 -5.00
CA GLY A 189 7.97 -0.37 -5.41
C GLY A 189 7.58 -0.19 -6.89
N ALA A 190 7.61 -1.26 -7.68
CA ALA A 190 7.36 -1.22 -9.12
C ALA A 190 6.02 -1.82 -9.57
N THR A 191 5.35 -2.52 -8.66
CA THR A 191 4.17 -3.30 -8.99
C THR A 191 2.92 -2.86 -8.30
N VAL A 192 2.96 -1.99 -7.28
CA VAL A 192 1.84 -1.82 -6.34
C VAL A 192 1.34 -0.37 -6.38
N ALA A 193 0.02 -0.19 -6.49
CA ALA A 193 -0.66 1.08 -6.25
C ALA A 193 -0.81 1.33 -4.74
N GLU A 194 -1.25 2.53 -4.33
CA GLU A 194 -1.57 2.86 -2.93
C GLU A 194 -2.59 1.89 -2.29
N ASP A 195 -3.40 1.20 -3.09
CA ASP A 195 -4.41 0.23 -2.66
C ASP A 195 -3.91 -1.24 -2.60
N GLY A 196 -2.62 -1.49 -2.77
CA GLY A 196 -2.05 -2.84 -2.76
C GLY A 196 -2.21 -3.61 -4.07
N GLU A 197 -2.95 -3.10 -5.06
CA GLU A 197 -3.24 -3.79 -6.31
C GLU A 197 -2.25 -3.43 -7.42
N ALA A 198 -1.87 -4.43 -8.23
CA ALA A 198 -0.89 -4.22 -9.29
C ALA A 198 -1.47 -3.62 -10.58
N TYR A 199 -2.78 -3.68 -10.73
CA TYR A 199 -3.54 -3.17 -11.87
C TYR A 199 -4.89 -2.69 -11.36
N HIS A 200 -5.40 -1.57 -11.89
CA HIS A 200 -6.74 -1.09 -11.55
C HIS A 200 -7.81 -1.75 -12.43
N ASP A 201 -9.06 -1.70 -11.96
CA ASP A 201 -10.23 -2.16 -12.70
C ASP A 201 -10.39 -1.40 -14.03
N GLY A 202 -10.68 -2.13 -15.11
CA GLY A 202 -10.84 -1.55 -16.45
C GLY A 202 -9.54 -1.24 -17.22
N CYS A 203 -8.37 -1.48 -16.62
CA CYS A 203 -7.07 -1.28 -17.27
C CYS A 203 -6.82 -2.28 -18.42
N ALA A 204 -6.24 -1.81 -19.54
CA ALA A 204 -5.82 -2.64 -20.67
C ALA A 204 -4.32 -3.01 -20.68
N CYS A 205 -3.52 -2.46 -19.76
CA CYS A 205 -2.06 -2.59 -19.80
C CYS A 205 -1.60 -4.05 -19.71
N GLN A 206 -0.49 -4.34 -20.39
CA GLN A 206 0.15 -5.66 -20.45
C GLN A 206 1.60 -5.57 -19.96
N VAL A 207 2.21 -6.73 -19.71
CA VAL A 207 3.60 -6.88 -19.25
C VAL A 207 4.46 -7.41 -20.38
N VAL A 208 5.66 -6.86 -20.54
CA VAL A 208 6.64 -7.28 -21.55
C VAL A 208 7.98 -7.60 -20.88
N PRO A 209 8.61 -8.75 -21.17
CA PRO A 209 9.95 -9.06 -20.69
C PRO A 209 11.02 -8.10 -21.22
N VAL A 210 12.04 -7.83 -20.41
CA VAL A 210 13.22 -7.04 -20.79
C VAL A 210 14.46 -7.91 -20.65
N TYR A 211 15.25 -8.00 -21.72
CA TYR A 211 16.45 -8.86 -21.81
C TYR A 211 17.75 -8.10 -22.07
N SER A 212 17.67 -6.82 -22.44
CA SER A 212 18.83 -5.95 -22.65
C SER A 212 18.47 -4.52 -22.27
N LEU A 213 19.44 -3.79 -21.72
CA LEU A 213 19.35 -2.35 -21.44
C LEU A 213 19.56 -1.50 -22.70
N ASP A 214 20.21 -2.07 -23.72
CA ASP A 214 20.50 -1.41 -24.98
C ASP A 214 19.30 -1.41 -25.92
N ASP A 215 18.28 -2.23 -25.62
CA ASP A 215 17.03 -2.23 -26.37
C ASP A 215 16.20 -0.98 -26.03
N PRO A 216 15.58 -0.34 -27.04
CA PRO A 216 14.58 0.68 -26.78
C PRO A 216 13.47 0.13 -25.89
N TRP A 217 12.89 1.02 -25.06
CA TRP A 217 11.79 0.61 -24.19
C TRP A 217 10.64 0.04 -25.01
N PRO A 218 10.07 -1.10 -24.60
CA PRO A 218 8.97 -1.69 -25.33
C PRO A 218 7.73 -0.78 -25.26
N GLY A 219 7.06 -0.62 -26.41
CA GLY A 219 5.83 0.15 -26.52
C GLY A 219 6.03 1.66 -26.34
N ASN A 220 5.08 2.29 -25.66
CA ASN A 220 4.94 3.74 -25.55
C ASN A 220 5.44 4.32 -24.21
N GLY A 221 6.23 3.57 -23.43
CA GLY A 221 6.75 4.01 -22.13
C GLY A 221 7.51 5.35 -22.21
N ARG A 222 8.35 5.53 -23.24
CA ARG A 222 9.11 6.78 -23.43
C ARG A 222 8.24 8.00 -23.72
N GLU A 223 7.08 7.83 -24.36
CA GLU A 223 6.14 8.93 -24.55
C GLU A 223 5.58 9.43 -23.21
N TYR A 224 5.29 8.49 -22.30
CA TYR A 224 4.82 8.84 -20.96
C TYR A 224 5.95 9.33 -20.05
N GLU A 225 7.17 8.83 -20.21
CA GLU A 225 8.38 9.36 -19.56
C GLU A 225 8.57 10.83 -19.92
N LYS A 226 8.56 11.16 -21.21
CA LYS A 226 8.66 12.53 -21.69
C LYS A 226 7.51 13.38 -21.15
N LEU A 227 6.27 12.92 -21.28
CA LEU A 227 5.11 13.66 -20.75
C LEU A 227 5.23 13.89 -19.25
N TRP A 228 5.73 12.92 -18.48
CA TRP A 228 5.96 13.04 -17.05
C TRP A 228 7.04 14.09 -16.75
N GLN A 229 8.17 14.05 -17.45
CA GLN A 229 9.24 15.04 -17.31
C GLN A 229 8.75 16.46 -17.67
N ASP A 230 7.94 16.59 -18.72
CA ASP A 230 7.45 17.88 -19.21
C ASP A 230 6.45 18.56 -18.25
N VAL A 231 5.63 17.78 -17.53
CA VAL A 231 4.47 18.33 -16.78
C VAL A 231 4.46 18.01 -15.28
N ALA A 232 5.15 16.95 -14.87
CA ALA A 232 5.13 16.47 -13.49
C ALA A 232 6.40 16.86 -12.73
N ALA A 233 7.55 16.94 -13.40
CA ALA A 233 8.81 17.36 -12.78
C ALA A 233 8.74 18.83 -12.33
N GLY A 234 8.94 19.09 -11.03
CA GLY A 234 8.88 20.43 -10.46
C GLY A 234 7.46 20.97 -10.21
N SER A 235 6.41 20.18 -10.47
CA SER A 235 5.03 20.54 -10.09
C SER A 235 4.82 20.34 -8.58
N ARG A 236 4.02 21.23 -7.95
CA ARG A 236 3.56 21.05 -6.56
C ARG A 236 2.65 19.83 -6.37
N ASP A 237 1.99 19.40 -7.45
CA ASP A 237 1.21 18.16 -7.51
C ASP A 237 1.51 17.44 -8.84
N PRO A 238 2.58 16.61 -8.86
CA PRO A 238 3.04 15.92 -10.06
C PRO A 238 1.98 14.99 -10.67
N LEU A 239 1.20 14.29 -9.83
CA LEU A 239 0.21 13.31 -10.29
C LEU A 239 -1.02 13.97 -10.91
N ASN A 240 -1.53 15.05 -10.33
CA ASN A 240 -2.64 15.78 -10.94
C ASN A 240 -2.21 16.52 -12.20
N ALA A 241 -1.03 17.14 -12.22
CA ALA A 241 -0.50 17.78 -13.43
C ALA A 241 -0.38 16.76 -14.58
N PHE A 242 0.17 15.59 -14.30
CA PHE A 242 0.27 14.49 -15.26
C PHE A 242 -1.09 13.94 -15.69
N ARG A 243 -2.05 13.81 -14.76
CA ARG A 243 -3.42 13.37 -15.04
C ARG A 243 -4.14 14.34 -15.99
N GLN A 244 -3.98 15.64 -15.81
CA GLN A 244 -4.58 16.64 -16.71
C GLN A 244 -3.94 16.60 -18.10
N ALA A 245 -2.60 16.59 -18.17
CA ALA A 245 -1.89 16.52 -19.44
C ALA A 245 -2.24 15.25 -20.25
N LEU A 246 -2.44 14.11 -19.57
CA LEU A 246 -2.92 12.89 -20.20
C LEU A 246 -4.36 12.99 -20.69
N LYS A 247 -5.23 13.65 -19.93
CA LYS A 247 -6.61 13.88 -20.34
C LYS A 247 -6.63 14.72 -21.62
N ASP A 248 -5.85 15.79 -21.65
CA ASP A 248 -5.73 16.69 -22.80
C ASP A 248 -5.20 15.95 -24.04
N ARG A 249 -4.13 15.13 -23.87
CA ARG A 249 -3.60 14.26 -24.93
C ARG A 249 -4.65 13.26 -25.44
N ASN A 250 -5.38 12.61 -24.54
CA ASN A 250 -6.40 11.63 -24.91
C ASN A 250 -7.63 12.28 -25.59
N THR A 251 -7.98 13.52 -25.26
CA THR A 251 -9.05 14.27 -25.94
C THR A 251 -8.63 14.89 -27.26
N ALA A 252 -7.33 15.17 -27.47
CA ALA A 252 -6.80 15.71 -28.71
C ALA A 252 -6.72 14.68 -29.86
N GLY A 253 -6.84 13.38 -29.56
CA GLY A 253 -6.66 12.29 -30.54
C GLY A 253 -5.18 12.05 -30.90
N PRO A 254 -4.84 10.94 -31.58
CA PRO A 254 -3.45 10.64 -31.91
C PRO A 254 -2.88 11.67 -32.89
N ALA A 255 -1.73 12.25 -32.53
CA ALA A 255 -0.94 13.05 -33.45
C ALA A 255 -0.42 12.17 -34.62
N PRO A 256 -0.28 12.72 -35.84
CA PRO A 256 0.32 11.99 -36.95
C PRO A 256 1.78 11.64 -36.64
N GLU A 257 2.17 10.40 -36.93
CA GLU A 257 3.53 9.85 -36.80
C GLU A 257 4.57 10.77 -37.51
N PRO A 258 5.62 11.25 -36.83
CA PRO A 258 6.77 11.85 -37.50
C PRO A 258 7.67 10.74 -38.06
N GLY A 259 7.90 10.80 -39.37
CA GLY A 259 8.80 9.89 -40.09
C GLY A 259 10.25 9.93 -39.58
N GLU A 260 10.93 8.81 -39.79
CA GLU A 260 12.34 8.56 -39.50
C GLU A 260 13.25 9.75 -39.83
N GLN A 261 13.98 10.24 -38.83
CA GLN A 261 15.28 10.89 -39.03
C GLN A 261 16.28 10.34 -38.01
N LEU A 262 17.15 9.46 -38.51
CA LEU A 262 18.49 9.19 -37.98
C LEU A 262 19.40 10.38 -38.30
N VAL A 263 20.16 10.87 -37.32
CA VAL A 263 21.51 11.51 -37.32
C VAL A 263 21.63 12.40 -36.07
N ASP A 264 22.75 12.70 -35.42
CA ASP A 264 24.16 12.29 -35.35
C ASP A 264 24.72 13.02 -34.10
N ALA A 265 25.78 12.50 -33.49
CA ALA A 265 26.40 13.04 -32.29
C ALA A 265 27.18 14.34 -32.58
N THR A 266 27.02 15.38 -31.75
CA THR A 266 28.14 16.25 -31.28
C THR A 266 27.66 17.23 -30.20
N ALA A 267 28.45 17.37 -29.13
CA ALA A 267 28.32 18.38 -28.07
C ALA A 267 28.70 19.79 -28.57
N PRO A 268 28.33 20.87 -27.84
CA PRO A 268 29.27 21.40 -26.83
C PRO A 268 28.62 21.98 -25.54
N GLU A 269 29.45 22.14 -24.49
CA GLU A 269 29.17 22.81 -23.21
C GLU A 269 28.90 24.32 -23.35
N PRO A 270 28.34 24.97 -22.30
CA PRO A 270 29.15 26.00 -21.64
C PRO A 270 29.00 26.12 -20.11
N ASP A 271 30.08 26.64 -19.52
CA ASP A 271 30.31 27.07 -18.13
C ASP A 271 29.28 28.05 -17.55
N ARG A 272 29.07 27.95 -16.22
CA ARG A 272 28.98 29.10 -15.31
C ARG A 272 29.13 28.69 -13.83
N GLU A 273 30.07 29.35 -13.14
CA GLU A 273 30.39 29.26 -11.71
C GLU A 273 29.21 29.68 -10.79
N PRO A 274 29.14 29.17 -9.55
CA PRO A 274 28.18 29.60 -8.55
C PRO A 274 28.69 30.78 -7.69
N ALA A 275 27.75 31.56 -7.15
CA ALA A 275 28.01 32.60 -6.16
C ALA A 275 27.64 32.10 -4.76
N ASP A 276 28.53 32.38 -3.80
CA ASP A 276 28.45 31.99 -2.40
C ASP A 276 27.32 32.70 -1.62
N THR A 277 26.75 31.99 -0.65
CA THR A 277 26.31 32.59 0.62
C THR A 277 26.23 31.49 1.70
N GLU A 278 27.17 31.51 2.64
CA GLU A 278 27.16 30.69 3.86
C GLU A 278 26.09 31.17 4.85
N PRO A 279 25.65 30.26 5.76
CA PRO A 279 25.47 30.66 7.15
C PRO A 279 26.16 29.72 8.16
N ASP A 280 26.87 30.38 9.09
CA ASP A 280 27.19 30.04 10.49
C ASP A 280 27.82 28.67 10.85
N ALA A 281 29.10 28.74 11.24
CA ALA A 281 29.81 27.71 11.99
C ALA A 281 29.44 27.71 13.49
N PRO A 282 29.42 26.52 14.13
CA PRO A 282 29.94 26.39 15.47
C PRO A 282 30.95 25.22 15.66
N ALA A 283 31.94 25.51 16.50
CA ALA A 283 32.92 24.64 17.20
C ALA A 283 33.89 23.77 16.37
N THR A 284 35.18 24.07 16.55
CA THR A 284 36.33 23.62 15.73
C THR A 284 37.30 22.71 16.51
N GLY A 285 36.85 21.55 17.00
CA GLY A 285 37.77 20.55 17.57
C GLY A 285 37.12 19.21 17.88
N GLN A 286 37.88 18.13 17.73
CA GLN A 286 37.55 16.78 18.20
C GLN A 286 37.30 16.78 19.72
N LEU A 287 36.35 15.97 20.18
CA LEU A 287 35.99 15.86 21.59
C LEU A 287 36.98 14.98 22.38
N ASP A 288 37.13 15.26 23.67
CA ASP A 288 37.86 14.36 24.58
C ASP A 288 36.97 13.21 25.05
N ASP A 289 37.55 12.19 25.69
CA ASP A 289 36.81 10.99 26.10
C ASP A 289 35.70 11.31 27.13
N ALA A 290 35.92 12.33 27.96
CA ALA A 290 34.91 12.78 28.92
C ALA A 290 33.70 13.40 28.21
N ALA A 291 33.94 14.26 27.21
CA ALA A 291 32.87 14.84 26.41
C ALA A 291 32.14 13.80 25.56
N LEU A 292 32.84 12.79 25.01
CA LEU A 292 32.20 11.68 24.29
C LEU A 292 31.29 10.84 25.20
N THR A 293 31.69 10.64 26.45
CA THR A 293 30.89 9.89 27.44
C THR A 293 29.59 10.63 27.81
N GLU A 294 29.57 11.96 27.74
CA GLU A 294 28.40 12.79 28.09
C GLU A 294 27.42 12.98 26.91
N LEU A 295 27.76 12.57 25.69
CA LEU A 295 26.84 12.61 24.56
C LEU A 295 25.73 11.55 24.72
N ASP A 296 24.52 11.84 24.27
CA ASP A 296 23.51 10.79 24.08
C ASP A 296 23.81 9.98 22.80
N ASP A 297 23.12 8.85 22.62
CA ASP A 297 23.45 7.90 21.55
C ASP A 297 23.27 8.50 20.15
N ASP A 298 22.27 9.37 19.98
CA ASP A 298 22.01 10.08 18.72
C ASP A 298 23.12 11.10 18.44
N ALA A 299 23.53 11.88 19.44
CA ALA A 299 24.63 12.85 19.30
C ALA A 299 26.00 12.18 19.10
N LEU A 300 26.21 10.99 19.69
CA LEU A 300 27.43 10.20 19.49
C LEU A 300 27.50 9.63 18.07
N ALA A 301 26.36 9.19 17.52
CA ALA A 301 26.25 8.73 16.14
C ALA A 301 26.44 9.88 15.13
N ASP A 302 25.88 11.06 15.41
CA ASP A 302 26.07 12.27 14.61
C ASP A 302 27.54 12.73 14.62
N GLU A 303 28.23 12.64 15.76
CA GLU A 303 29.65 12.96 15.88
C GLU A 303 30.51 11.98 15.07
N PHE A 304 30.22 10.67 15.10
CA PHE A 304 30.88 9.69 14.23
C PHE A 304 30.66 9.98 12.73
N ALA A 305 29.41 10.26 12.33
CA ALA A 305 29.05 10.56 10.95
C ALA A 305 29.73 11.84 10.44
N ARG A 306 29.84 12.85 11.31
CA ARG A 306 30.50 14.13 11.01
C ARG A 306 31.98 13.96 10.70
N TRP A 307 32.71 13.14 11.45
CA TRP A 307 34.17 13.01 11.27
C TRP A 307 34.56 11.93 10.27
N SER A 308 33.77 10.86 10.14
CA SER A 308 34.01 9.80 9.13
C SER A 308 33.80 10.28 7.70
N SER A 309 33.03 11.36 7.50
CA SER A 309 32.79 11.96 6.19
C SER A 309 33.82 13.04 5.80
N THR A 310 34.86 13.27 6.60
CA THR A 310 35.93 14.21 6.25
C THR A 310 36.89 13.62 5.20
N ALA A 311 37.55 14.48 4.43
CA ALA A 311 38.39 14.05 3.31
C ALA A 311 39.64 13.25 3.74
N GLU A 312 40.15 13.50 4.94
CA GLU A 312 41.19 12.73 5.62
C GLU A 312 40.75 12.49 7.07
N PRO A 313 39.99 11.40 7.34
CA PRO A 313 39.49 11.12 8.67
C PRO A 313 40.62 10.74 9.63
N ASP A 314 40.58 11.28 10.84
CA ASP A 314 41.47 10.87 11.93
C ASP A 314 41.00 9.53 12.50
N GLU A 315 41.64 8.45 12.04
CA GLU A 315 41.30 7.08 12.43
C GLU A 315 41.37 6.86 13.95
N ALA A 316 42.31 7.50 14.64
CA ALA A 316 42.47 7.36 16.09
C ALA A 316 41.32 8.04 16.87
N TYR A 317 40.76 9.12 16.33
CA TYR A 317 39.58 9.76 16.89
C TYR A 317 38.32 8.92 16.63
N LEU A 318 38.14 8.42 15.41
CA LEU A 318 36.99 7.57 15.07
C LEU A 318 36.99 6.27 15.89
N GLU A 319 38.16 5.69 16.16
CA GLU A 319 38.29 4.51 17.02
C GLU A 319 37.86 4.80 18.47
N ARG A 320 38.13 6.00 19.00
CA ARG A 320 37.66 6.43 20.34
C ARG A 320 36.14 6.59 20.40
N VAL A 321 35.54 7.17 19.35
CA VAL A 321 34.07 7.30 19.24
C VAL A 321 33.41 5.93 19.14
N LEU A 322 33.94 5.04 18.29
CA LEU A 322 33.45 3.65 18.16
C LEU A 322 33.61 2.86 19.46
N THR A 323 34.73 3.03 20.17
CA THR A 323 34.96 2.34 21.45
C THR A 323 33.92 2.74 22.51
N GLU A 324 33.50 4.01 22.54
CA GLU A 324 32.43 4.45 23.45
C GLU A 324 31.05 3.92 23.02
N MET A 325 30.78 3.88 21.71
CA MET A 325 29.56 3.23 21.18
C MET A 325 29.52 1.74 21.54
N ASP A 326 30.62 1.02 21.34
CA ASP A 326 30.75 -0.41 21.67
C ASP A 326 30.65 -0.67 23.19
N ARG A 327 31.17 0.25 24.02
CA ARG A 327 31.06 0.16 25.49
C ARG A 327 29.58 0.23 25.93
N ARG A 328 28.76 1.07 25.30
CA ARG A 328 27.33 1.18 25.58
C ARG A 328 26.54 -0.05 25.10
N GLU A 329 27.01 -0.69 24.04
CA GLU A 329 26.45 -1.94 23.55
C GLU A 329 26.82 -3.16 24.44
N ALA A 330 27.95 -3.08 25.16
CA ALA A 330 28.50 -4.19 25.94
C ALA A 330 28.01 -4.29 27.40
N ASP A 331 27.42 -3.24 27.99
CA ASP A 331 27.00 -3.22 29.40
C ASP A 331 25.57 -2.65 29.56
N PRO A 332 24.51 -3.36 29.09
CA PRO A 332 23.14 -2.97 29.38
C PRO A 332 22.86 -3.15 30.88
N GLU A 333 22.30 -2.12 31.54
CA GLU A 333 21.70 -2.32 32.86
C GLU A 333 20.68 -3.48 32.78
N PRO A 334 20.54 -4.32 33.84
CA PRO A 334 19.60 -5.43 33.81
C PRO A 334 18.18 -4.90 33.61
N ASP A 335 17.60 -5.26 32.46
CA ASP A 335 16.24 -4.91 32.07
C ASP A 335 15.27 -5.37 33.18
N PRO A 336 14.40 -4.50 33.72
CA PRO A 336 13.37 -4.94 34.65
C PRO A 336 12.55 -6.05 33.99
N ASP A 337 12.27 -7.14 34.73
CA ASP A 337 11.51 -8.29 34.21
C ASP A 337 10.22 -7.78 33.54
N PRO A 338 10.07 -7.93 32.21
CA PRO A 338 8.97 -7.35 31.45
C PRO A 338 7.59 -7.85 31.90
N LEU A 339 7.55 -8.98 32.61
CA LEU A 339 6.34 -9.58 33.15
C LEU A 339 6.19 -9.43 34.67
N ASP A 340 7.01 -8.59 35.32
CA ASP A 340 6.86 -8.35 36.77
C ASP A 340 5.54 -7.63 37.05
N GLY A 341 4.70 -8.25 37.88
CA GLY A 341 3.36 -7.75 38.22
C GLY A 341 2.30 -7.89 37.13
N VAL A 342 2.57 -8.55 36.00
CA VAL A 342 1.58 -8.82 34.94
C VAL A 342 0.81 -10.11 35.25
N PRO A 343 -0.52 -10.06 35.51
CA PRO A 343 -1.33 -11.24 35.79
C PRO A 343 -1.69 -11.97 34.48
N LEU A 344 -0.83 -12.87 34.02
CA LEU A 344 -0.99 -13.58 32.74
C LEU A 344 -2.30 -14.39 32.66
N ASP A 345 -2.80 -14.87 33.80
CA ASP A 345 -4.04 -15.62 33.93
C ASP A 345 -5.29 -14.76 33.70
N GLU A 346 -5.20 -13.45 33.88
CA GLU A 346 -6.30 -12.50 33.64
C GLU A 346 -6.31 -11.93 32.21
N LEU A 347 -5.24 -12.16 31.43
CA LEU A 347 -5.12 -11.66 30.05
C LEU A 347 -5.90 -12.52 29.06
N LEU A 348 -6.33 -11.92 27.95
CA LEU A 348 -6.95 -12.66 26.84
C LEU A 348 -5.89 -13.43 26.03
N ASP A 349 -6.30 -14.49 25.34
CA ASP A 349 -5.38 -15.27 24.49
C ASP A 349 -4.69 -14.42 23.43
N SER A 350 -5.40 -13.45 22.83
CA SER A 350 -4.81 -12.51 21.87
C SER A 350 -3.79 -11.57 22.51
N GLU A 351 -3.99 -11.20 23.78
CA GLU A 351 -3.06 -10.34 24.52
C GLU A 351 -1.81 -11.12 24.93
N LEU A 352 -1.95 -12.41 25.28
CA LEU A 352 -0.83 -13.32 25.49
C LEU A 352 -0.03 -13.53 24.20
N VAL A 353 -0.69 -13.65 23.05
CA VAL A 353 -0.03 -13.76 21.74
C VAL A 353 0.68 -12.46 21.33
N ASP A 354 0.06 -11.30 21.56
CA ASP A 354 0.71 -10.00 21.32
C ASP A 354 1.96 -9.84 22.24
N LEU A 355 1.87 -10.22 23.53
CA LEU A 355 3.02 -10.23 24.45
C LEU A 355 4.11 -11.23 24.03
N TYR A 356 3.71 -12.39 23.52
CA TYR A 356 4.63 -13.39 22.97
C TYR A 356 5.42 -12.80 21.79
N ASP A 357 4.74 -12.15 20.86
CA ASP A 357 5.35 -11.54 19.68
C ASP A 357 6.24 -10.34 20.04
N GLU A 358 5.80 -9.51 20.99
CA GLU A 358 6.54 -8.35 21.50
C GLU A 358 7.86 -8.77 22.18
N HIS A 359 7.85 -9.90 22.89
CA HIS A 359 9.00 -10.40 23.63
C HIS A 359 9.62 -11.67 23.05
N ALA A 360 9.41 -11.96 21.77
CA ALA A 360 9.91 -13.16 21.09
C ALA A 360 11.44 -13.35 21.19
N GLY A 361 12.18 -12.27 21.44
CA GLY A 361 13.64 -12.28 21.67
C GLY A 361 14.08 -12.60 23.11
N ASN A 362 13.16 -12.71 24.07
CA ASN A 362 13.45 -12.99 25.49
C ASN A 362 12.93 -14.38 25.89
N PRO A 363 13.78 -15.43 25.91
CA PRO A 363 13.36 -16.81 26.15
C PRO A 363 12.68 -17.04 27.51
N ALA A 364 13.01 -16.24 28.53
CA ALA A 364 12.44 -16.38 29.87
C ALA A 364 10.99 -15.85 29.94
N VAL A 365 10.71 -14.76 29.21
CA VAL A 365 9.38 -14.17 29.07
C VAL A 365 8.49 -15.08 28.22
N VAL A 366 9.00 -15.53 27.07
CA VAL A 366 8.32 -16.47 26.17
C VAL A 366 7.90 -17.75 26.92
N ALA A 367 8.82 -18.36 27.68
CA ALA A 367 8.51 -19.59 28.40
C ALA A 367 7.39 -19.44 29.45
N ARG A 368 7.23 -18.26 30.06
CA ARG A 368 6.15 -17.98 31.01
C ARG A 368 4.79 -17.82 30.31
N ILE A 369 4.78 -17.17 29.16
CA ILE A 369 3.57 -17.00 28.34
C ILE A 369 3.13 -18.34 27.75
N GLU A 370 4.08 -19.13 27.23
CA GLU A 370 3.80 -20.48 26.73
C GLU A 370 3.26 -21.41 27.84
N ALA A 371 3.78 -21.29 29.07
CA ALA A 371 3.29 -22.07 30.21
C ALA A 371 1.83 -21.73 30.57
N GLU A 372 1.45 -20.45 30.49
CA GLU A 372 0.06 -20.01 30.71
C GLU A 372 -0.87 -20.50 29.58
N LEU A 373 -0.45 -20.37 28.32
CA LEU A 373 -1.22 -20.89 27.18
C LEU A 373 -1.41 -22.41 27.26
N ALA A 374 -0.36 -23.14 27.66
CA ALA A 374 -0.42 -24.59 27.87
C ALA A 374 -1.31 -24.98 29.06
N HIS A 375 -1.34 -24.18 30.13
CA HIS A 375 -2.26 -24.36 31.25
C HIS A 375 -3.72 -24.20 30.80
N ARG A 376 -4.03 -23.18 29.98
CA ARG A 376 -5.38 -22.97 29.42
C ARG A 376 -5.81 -24.08 28.48
N ASP A 377 -4.91 -24.58 27.65
CA ASP A 377 -5.18 -25.73 26.79
C ASP A 377 -5.47 -26.98 27.62
N ALA A 378 -4.71 -27.23 28.69
CA ALA A 378 -4.98 -28.32 29.61
C ALA A 378 -6.34 -28.17 30.34
N ASP A 379 -6.73 -26.96 30.74
CA ASP A 379 -8.05 -26.70 31.33
C ASP A 379 -9.20 -26.89 30.31
N ARG A 380 -9.00 -26.50 29.05
CA ARG A 380 -9.95 -26.79 27.95
C ARG A 380 -10.09 -28.28 27.69
N GLU A 381 -8.98 -29.03 27.76
CA GLU A 381 -8.96 -30.48 27.61
C GLU A 381 -9.54 -31.22 28.83
N ALA A 382 -9.44 -30.64 30.03
CA ALA A 382 -9.96 -31.21 31.28
C ALA A 382 -11.47 -30.96 31.49
N GLY A 383 -12.05 -29.94 30.87
CA GLY A 383 -13.50 -29.77 30.78
C GLY A 383 -14.10 -30.89 29.93
N ASP A 384 -15.07 -31.65 30.46
CA ASP A 384 -15.72 -32.76 29.74
C ASP A 384 -16.29 -32.26 28.39
N PRO A 385 -15.65 -32.61 27.24
CA PRO A 385 -16.02 -32.04 25.95
C PRO A 385 -17.37 -32.58 25.43
N TRP A 386 -18.01 -33.49 26.15
CA TRP A 386 -19.18 -34.24 25.71
C TRP A 386 -20.45 -33.97 26.52
N LEU A 387 -20.40 -33.11 27.55
CA LEU A 387 -21.57 -32.84 28.41
C LEU A 387 -22.49 -31.70 27.91
N ASP A 388 -22.11 -30.98 26.84
CA ASP A 388 -22.96 -29.94 26.21
C ASP A 388 -23.04 -30.05 24.67
N TYR A 389 -22.60 -31.19 24.11
CA TYR A 389 -22.62 -31.45 22.66
C TYR A 389 -24.00 -31.90 22.15
N ASP A 390 -25.09 -31.38 22.73
CA ASP A 390 -26.43 -31.53 22.18
C ASP A 390 -27.09 -30.16 22.01
N HIS A 391 -27.18 -29.78 20.73
CA HIS A 391 -27.79 -28.58 20.14
C HIS A 391 -26.83 -27.42 19.83
N HIS A 392 -26.39 -27.40 18.57
CA HIS A 392 -26.28 -26.27 17.62
C HIS A 392 -24.94 -26.32 16.86
N ASP A 393 -25.00 -26.81 15.62
CA ASP A 393 -23.95 -26.57 14.62
C ASP A 393 -23.70 -25.06 14.52
N PRO A 394 -22.48 -24.55 14.82
CA PRO A 394 -22.16 -23.12 14.79
C PRO A 394 -22.49 -22.47 13.45
N GLU A 395 -22.38 -23.21 12.34
CA GLU A 395 -22.75 -22.69 11.02
C GLU A 395 -24.27 -22.53 10.89
N GLN A 396 -25.06 -23.46 11.43
CA GLN A 396 -26.53 -23.35 11.47
C GLN A 396 -26.99 -22.25 12.45
N HIS A 397 -26.27 -22.07 13.56
CA HIS A 397 -26.53 -21.00 14.51
C HIS A 397 -26.24 -19.63 13.90
N LEU A 398 -25.09 -19.50 13.23
CA LEU A 398 -24.72 -18.32 12.44
C LEU A 398 -25.78 -18.01 11.37
N ASP A 399 -26.17 -18.99 10.57
CA ASP A 399 -27.21 -18.84 9.55
C ASP A 399 -28.57 -18.41 10.16
N ALA A 400 -28.92 -18.94 11.33
CA ALA A 400 -30.15 -18.58 12.04
C ALA A 400 -30.11 -17.14 12.61
N LEU A 401 -28.96 -16.69 13.12
CA LEU A 401 -28.77 -15.32 13.59
C LEU A 401 -28.78 -14.33 12.43
N LEU A 402 -28.09 -14.64 11.33
CA LEU A 402 -28.14 -13.86 10.09
C LEU A 402 -29.56 -13.78 9.51
N ALA A 403 -30.33 -14.87 9.57
CA ALA A 403 -31.74 -14.89 9.15
C ALA A 403 -32.64 -14.01 10.05
N LYS A 404 -32.27 -13.83 11.32
CA LYS A 404 -32.92 -12.88 12.25
C LYS A 404 -32.45 -11.44 12.03
N GLY A 405 -31.52 -11.20 11.11
CA GLY A 405 -31.03 -9.87 10.75
C GLY A 405 -29.91 -9.35 11.66
N TRP A 406 -29.25 -10.23 12.41
CA TRP A 406 -28.03 -9.88 13.15
C TRP A 406 -26.94 -9.45 12.17
N ASP A 407 -26.08 -8.52 12.60
CA ASP A 407 -24.86 -8.20 11.85
C ASP A 407 -23.97 -9.44 11.77
N TYR A 408 -23.25 -9.61 10.67
CA TYR A 408 -22.44 -10.82 10.45
C TYR A 408 -21.39 -11.03 11.54
N LYS A 409 -20.78 -9.94 12.00
CA LYS A 409 -19.74 -10.01 13.03
C LYS A 409 -20.30 -10.43 14.38
N ASP A 410 -21.42 -9.83 14.78
CA ASP A 410 -22.12 -10.18 16.02
C ASP A 410 -22.68 -11.61 15.96
N ALA A 411 -23.19 -12.02 14.80
CA ALA A 411 -23.68 -13.37 14.58
C ALA A 411 -22.56 -14.42 14.59
N TYR A 412 -21.39 -14.08 14.05
CA TYR A 412 -20.20 -14.95 14.05
C TYR A 412 -19.63 -15.07 15.46
N ALA A 413 -19.52 -13.95 16.18
CA ALA A 413 -19.07 -13.93 17.55
C ALA A 413 -19.99 -14.78 18.46
N GLU A 414 -21.30 -14.61 18.36
CA GLU A 414 -22.28 -15.41 19.10
C GLU A 414 -22.22 -16.91 18.72
N ALA A 415 -22.15 -17.22 17.42
CA ALA A 415 -22.15 -18.62 16.95
C ALA A 415 -20.89 -19.40 17.32
N TYR A 416 -19.75 -18.74 17.41
CA TYR A 416 -18.46 -19.33 17.76
C TYR A 416 -18.04 -19.05 19.21
N ASN A 417 -18.92 -18.43 20.00
CA ASN A 417 -18.67 -18.04 21.38
C ASN A 417 -17.38 -17.20 21.55
N LEU A 418 -17.18 -16.24 20.65
CA LEU A 418 -16.08 -15.26 20.64
C LEU A 418 -16.59 -13.91 21.13
N ASP A 419 -15.71 -13.07 21.69
CA ASP A 419 -16.07 -11.69 22.02
C ASP A 419 -16.11 -10.82 20.73
N PRO A 420 -17.24 -10.16 20.40
CA PRO A 420 -17.31 -9.24 19.26
C PRO A 420 -16.26 -8.12 19.29
N ALA A 421 -15.88 -7.65 20.49
CA ALA A 421 -14.87 -6.62 20.67
C ALA A 421 -13.47 -7.15 20.31
N ASP A 422 -13.16 -8.40 20.65
CA ASP A 422 -11.91 -9.06 20.26
C ASP A 422 -11.80 -9.23 18.75
N LEU A 423 -12.88 -9.67 18.12
CA LEU A 423 -12.92 -9.83 16.67
C LEU A 423 -12.70 -8.47 15.96
N ASP A 424 -13.21 -7.37 16.53
CA ASP A 424 -12.95 -6.02 16.03
C ASP A 424 -11.50 -5.58 16.18
N ARG A 425 -10.88 -5.85 17.33
CA ARG A 425 -9.47 -5.55 17.55
C ARG A 425 -8.58 -6.35 16.59
N GLN A 426 -8.86 -7.64 16.39
CA GLN A 426 -8.10 -8.50 15.49
C GLN A 426 -8.22 -8.07 14.02
N GLU A 427 -9.43 -7.78 13.54
CA GLU A 427 -9.64 -7.28 12.17
C GLU A 427 -8.89 -5.96 11.92
N ARG A 428 -8.91 -5.05 12.90
CA ARG A 428 -8.20 -3.77 12.84
C ARG A 428 -6.69 -3.93 12.88
N ALA A 429 -6.17 -4.76 13.78
CA ALA A 429 -4.74 -5.06 13.84
C ALA A 429 -4.26 -5.69 12.52
N ALA A 430 -5.01 -6.64 11.96
CA ALA A 430 -4.71 -7.24 10.67
C ALA A 430 -4.73 -6.20 9.53
N ALA A 431 -5.63 -5.22 9.56
CA ALA A 431 -5.68 -4.13 8.58
C ALA A 431 -4.46 -3.19 8.67
N VAL A 432 -3.88 -3.01 9.85
CA VAL A 432 -2.62 -2.27 10.05
C VAL A 432 -1.44 -3.12 9.61
N ASP A 433 -1.39 -4.39 9.99
CA ASP A 433 -0.30 -5.30 9.60
C ASP A 433 -0.25 -5.52 8.08
N ALA A 434 -1.39 -5.48 7.40
CA ALA A 434 -1.45 -5.51 5.94
C ALA A 434 -0.76 -4.30 5.28
N GLN A 435 -0.61 -3.19 6.01
CA GLN A 435 0.07 -1.97 5.55
C GLN A 435 1.52 -1.87 6.05
N ARG A 436 2.01 -2.86 6.79
CA ARG A 436 3.33 -2.87 7.41
C ARG A 436 4.44 -3.08 6.38
N ILE A 437 5.47 -2.23 6.42
CA ILE A 437 6.66 -2.39 5.58
C ILE A 437 7.59 -3.43 6.22
N THR A 438 8.35 -4.17 5.42
CA THR A 438 9.30 -5.17 5.93
C THR A 438 10.31 -4.51 6.89
N GLY A 439 10.37 -4.99 8.13
CA GLY A 439 11.22 -4.45 9.18
C GLY A 439 10.53 -3.41 10.10
N GLU A 440 9.32 -2.95 9.76
CA GLU A 440 8.52 -2.13 10.68
C GLU A 440 7.81 -3.00 11.73
N THR A 441 7.77 -2.50 12.96
CA THR A 441 6.81 -2.94 13.98
C THR A 441 5.43 -2.33 13.72
N ARG A 442 4.39 -2.91 14.32
CA ARG A 442 3.01 -2.39 14.21
C ARG A 442 2.89 -0.94 14.70
N GLU A 443 3.60 -0.58 15.77
CA GLU A 443 3.63 0.80 16.28
C GLU A 443 4.33 1.77 15.31
N GLN A 444 5.42 1.34 14.65
CA GLN A 444 6.07 2.15 13.61
C GLN A 444 5.14 2.35 12.41
N THR A 445 4.39 1.33 12.01
CA THR A 445 3.37 1.44 10.95
C THR A 445 2.26 2.42 11.34
N VAL A 446 1.73 2.34 12.56
CA VAL A 446 0.73 3.30 13.07
C VAL A 446 1.27 4.72 13.04
N ARG A 447 2.53 4.92 13.45
CA ARG A 447 3.17 6.23 13.45
C ARG A 447 3.31 6.78 12.04
N ARG A 448 3.77 5.96 11.07
CA ARG A 448 3.86 6.37 9.66
C ARG A 448 2.50 6.73 9.08
N LEU A 449 1.47 5.91 9.32
CA LEU A 449 0.11 6.18 8.87
C LEU A 449 -0.46 7.48 9.48
N TYR A 450 -0.11 7.78 10.73
CA TYR A 450 -0.45 9.05 11.36
C TYR A 450 0.27 10.23 10.70
N ASP A 451 1.56 10.10 10.40
CA ASP A 451 2.34 11.16 9.75
C ASP A 451 1.82 11.44 8.32
N GLU A 452 1.44 10.39 7.58
CA GLU A 452 0.75 10.50 6.28
C GLU A 452 -0.61 11.18 6.41
N TRP A 453 -1.41 10.80 7.41
CA TRP A 453 -2.69 11.45 7.70
C TRP A 453 -2.51 12.93 8.02
N VAL A 454 -1.54 13.29 8.87
CA VAL A 454 -1.20 14.68 9.21
C VAL A 454 -0.79 15.47 7.95
N ALA A 455 0.01 14.88 7.05
CA ALA A 455 0.42 15.53 5.81
C ALA A 455 -0.79 15.85 4.89
N LEU A 456 -1.75 14.93 4.78
CA LEU A 456 -2.99 15.17 4.03
C LEU A 456 -3.83 16.28 4.65
N GLN A 457 -3.96 16.27 5.97
CA GLN A 457 -4.68 17.31 6.72
C GLN A 457 -4.03 18.69 6.56
N TYR A 458 -2.69 18.73 6.53
CA TYR A 458 -1.95 19.96 6.29
C TYR A 458 -2.23 20.56 4.92
N ILE A 459 -2.23 19.75 3.86
CA ILE A 459 -2.53 20.21 2.49
C ILE A 459 -3.97 20.76 2.42
N GLU A 460 -4.92 20.08 3.04
CA GLU A 460 -6.31 20.53 3.08
C GLU A 460 -6.46 21.86 3.84
N ALA A 461 -5.76 21.99 4.97
CA ALA A 461 -5.71 23.20 5.74
C ALA A 461 -5.01 24.36 5.00
N GLU A 462 -3.93 24.11 4.28
CA GLU A 462 -3.24 25.12 3.47
C GLU A 462 -4.18 25.68 2.39
N ASN A 463 -4.96 24.80 1.74
CA ASN A 463 -5.99 25.20 0.78
C ASN A 463 -7.13 25.99 1.45
N HIS A 464 -7.60 25.55 2.62
CA HIS A 464 -8.68 26.21 3.35
C HIS A 464 -8.27 27.60 3.84
N THR A 465 -7.03 27.73 4.33
CA THR A 465 -6.48 28.97 4.89
C THR A 465 -5.75 29.84 3.86
N ARG A 466 -5.67 29.38 2.59
CA ARG A 466 -4.92 30.03 1.50
C ARG A 466 -3.45 30.29 1.87
N GLY A 467 -2.83 29.37 2.59
CA GLY A 467 -1.46 29.46 3.08
C GLY A 467 -1.27 30.23 4.39
N HIS A 468 -2.32 30.82 4.97
CA HIS A 468 -2.26 31.54 6.24
C HIS A 468 -2.53 30.61 7.43
N LEU A 469 -1.59 29.72 7.72
CA LEU A 469 -1.72 28.71 8.78
C LEU A 469 -1.35 29.21 10.18
N LEU A 470 -0.51 30.25 10.27
CA LEU A 470 0.01 30.75 11.54
C LEU A 470 -0.69 32.03 12.01
N SER A 471 -0.80 32.20 13.33
CA SER A 471 -1.09 33.49 13.93
C SER A 471 0.14 34.40 13.85
N ARG A 472 -0.03 35.72 14.05
CA ARG A 472 1.12 36.64 14.17
C ARG A 472 2.15 36.21 15.23
N ALA A 473 1.69 35.55 16.30
CA ALA A 473 2.58 35.00 17.32
C ALA A 473 3.31 33.74 16.84
N GLY A 474 2.69 32.93 15.97
CA GLY A 474 3.32 31.77 15.34
C GLY A 474 4.38 32.17 14.32
N GLU A 475 4.08 33.16 13.48
CA GLU A 475 5.02 33.74 12.51
C GLU A 475 6.24 34.35 13.21
N ALA A 476 6.02 35.18 14.24
CA ALA A 476 7.10 35.82 15.00
C ALA A 476 7.99 34.81 15.76
N ALA A 477 7.44 33.64 16.10
CA ALA A 477 8.16 32.57 16.78
C ALA A 477 8.79 31.55 15.82
N GLY A 478 8.66 31.73 14.49
CA GLY A 478 9.23 30.81 13.50
C GLY A 478 8.66 29.39 13.59
N ILE A 479 7.40 29.26 13.99
CA ILE A 479 6.78 27.94 14.18
C ILE A 479 6.55 27.29 12.82
N ASP A 480 7.06 26.07 12.64
CA ASP A 480 6.65 25.22 11.53
C ASP A 480 5.13 24.95 11.62
N PRO A 481 4.31 25.34 10.64
CA PRO A 481 2.87 25.16 10.72
C PRO A 481 2.46 23.67 10.72
N LEU A 482 3.25 22.76 10.15
CA LEU A 482 2.96 21.32 10.16
C LEU A 482 3.02 20.76 11.59
N SER A 483 3.98 21.24 12.40
CA SER A 483 4.09 20.89 13.81
C SER A 483 2.84 21.21 14.67
N LEU A 484 1.88 22.02 14.18
CA LEU A 484 0.65 22.35 14.91
C LEU A 484 -0.43 21.27 14.81
N PHE A 485 -0.32 20.36 13.83
CA PHE A 485 -1.24 19.25 13.62
C PHE A 485 -1.01 18.10 14.62
N SER A 486 0.09 18.16 15.37
CA SER A 486 0.41 17.24 16.47
C SER A 486 0.67 18.03 17.77
N GLY A 487 1.00 17.34 18.86
CA GLY A 487 1.32 17.96 20.15
C GLY A 487 0.12 18.47 20.96
N THR A 488 0.32 19.51 21.78
CA THR A 488 -0.71 19.99 22.72
C THR A 488 -1.68 21.01 22.10
N THR A 489 -2.96 20.93 22.46
CA THR A 489 -4.00 21.87 22.00
C THR A 489 -3.67 23.32 22.39
N ALA A 490 -3.08 23.54 23.56
CA ALA A 490 -2.67 24.88 24.00
C ALA A 490 -1.64 25.52 23.04
N ARG A 491 -0.67 24.73 22.56
CA ARG A 491 0.30 25.17 21.56
C ARG A 491 -0.38 25.47 20.23
N ALA A 492 -1.25 24.58 19.78
CA ALA A 492 -2.02 24.75 18.55
C ALA A 492 -2.86 26.04 18.58
N ARG A 493 -3.65 26.29 19.63
CA ARG A 493 -4.47 27.50 19.78
C ARG A 493 -3.66 28.80 19.79
N LYS A 494 -2.45 28.77 20.39
CA LYS A 494 -1.60 29.97 20.48
C LYS A 494 -1.02 30.37 19.13
N TYR A 495 -0.61 29.38 18.33
CA TYR A 495 0.20 29.62 17.14
C TYR A 495 -0.53 29.39 15.82
N ALA A 496 -1.70 28.73 15.81
CA ALA A 496 -2.55 28.58 14.63
C ALA A 496 -3.33 29.87 14.33
N SER A 497 -3.51 30.17 13.05
CA SER A 497 -4.39 31.26 12.59
C SER A 497 -5.84 30.98 12.97
N GLU A 498 -6.69 32.02 12.98
CA GLU A 498 -8.13 31.85 13.21
C GLU A 498 -8.78 30.96 12.14
N ASP A 499 -8.30 31.04 10.91
CA ASP A 499 -8.80 30.21 9.80
C ASP A 499 -8.38 28.73 9.96
N LEU A 500 -7.17 28.45 10.48
CA LEU A 500 -6.73 27.09 10.78
C LEU A 500 -7.52 26.49 11.95
N GLN A 501 -7.80 27.29 12.98
CA GLN A 501 -8.66 26.86 14.09
C GLN A 501 -10.09 26.56 13.61
N ARG A 502 -10.63 27.37 12.70
CA ARG A 502 -11.94 27.12 12.07
C ARG A 502 -11.93 25.88 11.18
N PHE A 503 -10.86 25.64 10.44
CA PHE A 503 -10.69 24.40 9.67
C PHE A 503 -10.79 23.15 10.56
N TRP A 504 -10.09 23.15 11.71
CA TRP A 504 -10.18 22.06 12.67
C TRP A 504 -11.54 21.95 13.37
N ALA A 505 -12.30 23.04 13.46
CA ALA A 505 -13.64 23.05 14.03
C ALA A 505 -14.69 22.45 13.09
N GLU A 506 -14.63 22.83 11.81
CA GLU A 506 -15.74 22.67 10.88
C GLU A 506 -15.53 21.57 9.83
N GLN A 507 -14.28 21.34 9.41
CA GLN A 507 -13.98 20.47 8.26
C GLN A 507 -13.31 19.17 8.70
N ALA A 508 -12.21 19.28 9.43
CA ALA A 508 -11.39 18.13 9.74
C ALA A 508 -10.81 18.24 11.15
N PRO A 509 -11.43 17.59 12.15
CA PRO A 509 -10.99 17.65 13.53
C PRO A 509 -9.53 17.25 13.68
N ARG A 510 -8.75 18.12 14.34
CA ARG A 510 -7.38 17.81 14.74
C ARG A 510 -7.39 16.59 15.68
N GLN A 511 -6.60 15.57 15.35
CA GLN A 511 -6.43 14.36 16.15
C GLN A 511 -4.97 14.24 16.59
N THR A 512 -4.76 13.83 17.82
CA THR A 512 -3.43 13.46 18.32
C THR A 512 -3.05 12.03 17.88
N LEU A 513 -1.76 11.68 17.90
CA LEU A 513 -1.32 10.30 17.62
C LEU A 513 -2.07 9.29 18.50
N THR A 514 -2.24 9.61 19.79
CA THR A 514 -2.94 8.74 20.75
C THR A 514 -4.38 8.48 20.33
N GLU A 515 -5.10 9.52 19.89
CA GLU A 515 -6.48 9.38 19.41
C GLU A 515 -6.56 8.64 18.08
N PHE A 516 -5.61 8.90 17.18
CA PHE A 516 -5.52 8.21 15.90
C PHE A 516 -5.23 6.71 16.10
N ARG A 517 -4.28 6.37 16.98
CA ARG A 517 -3.97 4.99 17.35
C ARG A 517 -5.16 4.27 17.97
N ALA A 518 -5.88 4.93 18.87
CA ALA A 518 -7.11 4.39 19.45
C ALA A 518 -8.19 4.14 18.39
N ALA A 519 -8.36 5.05 17.44
CA ALA A 519 -9.30 4.87 16.33
C ALA A 519 -8.88 3.73 15.40
N LEU A 520 -7.58 3.53 15.19
CA LEU A 520 -7.05 2.57 14.24
C LEU A 520 -7.01 1.14 14.81
N LEU A 521 -6.57 0.96 16.06
CA LEU A 521 -6.36 -0.35 16.67
C LEU A 521 -7.44 -0.76 17.68
N ASN A 522 -8.16 0.21 18.25
CA ASN A 522 -9.23 -0.02 19.23
C ASN A 522 -8.82 -0.87 20.46
N ARG A 523 -7.55 -0.79 20.88
CA ARG A 523 -7.08 -1.43 22.13
C ARG A 523 -7.60 -0.66 23.34
N ASP A 524 -7.95 -1.36 24.40
CA ASP A 524 -8.55 -0.73 25.60
C ASP A 524 -7.60 0.30 26.22
N ALA A 525 -6.30 -0.01 26.28
CA ALA A 525 -5.27 0.94 26.72
C ALA A 525 -5.22 2.21 25.86
N ASP A 526 -5.39 2.10 24.53
CA ASP A 526 -5.36 3.22 23.61
C ASP A 526 -6.62 4.09 23.74
N VAL A 527 -7.78 3.46 23.87
CA VAL A 527 -9.06 4.16 24.09
C VAL A 527 -9.02 4.94 25.40
N VAL A 528 -8.50 4.34 26.48
CA VAL A 528 -8.31 5.00 27.78
C VAL A 528 -7.31 6.15 27.67
N ALA A 529 -6.19 5.96 26.98
CA ALA A 529 -5.19 6.99 26.76
C ALA A 529 -5.76 8.17 25.96
N ALA A 530 -6.49 7.90 24.87
CA ALA A 530 -7.15 8.92 24.05
C ALA A 530 -8.21 9.69 24.86
N ALA A 531 -9.00 9.01 25.69
CA ALA A 531 -9.96 9.64 26.59
C ALA A 531 -9.29 10.61 27.58
N ARG A 532 -8.14 10.21 28.16
CA ARG A 532 -7.33 11.08 29.03
C ARG A 532 -6.80 12.31 28.28
N THR A 533 -6.29 12.13 27.05
CA THR A 533 -5.82 13.25 26.21
C THR A 533 -6.95 14.24 25.89
N ARG A 534 -8.16 13.76 25.57
CA ARG A 534 -9.33 14.62 25.34
C ARG A 534 -9.75 15.41 26.59
N MET A 535 -9.68 14.79 27.76
CA MET A 535 -9.99 15.44 29.03
C MET A 535 -9.02 16.58 29.36
N GLN A 536 -7.76 16.48 28.94
CA GLN A 536 -6.75 17.53 29.11
C GLN A 536 -6.95 18.73 28.16
N GLY A 537 -7.71 18.57 27.05
CA GLY A 537 -7.97 19.61 26.04
C GLY A 537 -9.19 20.52 26.29
N ASN A 538 -10.05 20.16 27.24
CA ASN A 538 -11.46 20.61 27.42
C ASN A 538 -12.49 19.94 26.47
N GLY A 539 -12.12 18.90 25.70
CA GLY A 539 -13.05 18.03 24.98
C GLY A 539 -13.90 18.72 23.88
N ARG A 540 -13.58 19.97 23.55
CA ARG A 540 -14.22 20.84 22.55
C ARG A 540 -13.17 21.81 22.02
N ASP A 541 -12.09 21.24 21.51
CA ASP A 541 -10.84 21.98 21.41
C ASP A 541 -10.91 23.15 20.40
N PHE A 542 -11.81 23.05 19.42
CA PHE A 542 -12.04 24.08 18.41
C PHE A 542 -13.54 24.29 18.06
N LEU A 543 -14.47 23.63 18.76
CA LEU A 543 -15.94 23.74 18.52
C LEU A 543 -16.57 25.03 19.07
#